data_AF-A0A256Z921-F1
#
_entry.id   AF-A0A256Z921-F1
#
_cell.length_a   1.000
_cell.length_b   1.000
_cell.length_c   1.000
_cell.angle_alpha   90.00
_cell.angle_beta   90.00
_cell.angle_gamma   90.00
#
_symmetry.space_group_name_H-M   'P 1'
#
loop_
_entity.id
_entity.type
_entity.pdbx_description
1 polymer ?
#
loop_
_entity_poly.entity_id
_entity_poly.type
_entity_poly.pdbx_seq_one_letter_code
_entity_poly.pdbx_strand_id
1 'polypeptide(L)'
;MNEAKILQAVRLLNRIIGDSSVPRNIRRAAIEALKMLQDMSLSPGVRAANAVSVLDEVSQDPNMPMHTRTMIWNIMAILSTVKD
;
A
#
# COMPACT_ATOMS: atom_id res chain seq x y z
N MET A 1 7.45 -4.43 16.38
CA MET A 1 8.12 -4.58 15.07
C MET A 1 7.15 -4.40 13.90
N ASN A 2 6.00 -5.09 13.92
CA ASN A 2 4.97 -4.97 12.87
C ASN A 2 4.47 -3.54 12.66
N GLU A 3 4.08 -2.83 13.72
CA GLU A 3 3.59 -1.45 13.59
C GLU A 3 4.62 -0.49 12.98
N ALA A 4 5.92 -0.68 13.24
CA ALA A 4 6.95 0.15 12.62
C ALA A 4 7.02 -0.07 11.09
N LYS A 5 6.85 -1.32 10.63
CA LYS A 5 6.76 -1.67 9.20
C LYS A 5 5.49 -1.12 8.57
N ILE A 6 4.36 -1.22 9.26
CA ILE A 6 3.09 -0.66 8.80
C ILE A 6 3.20 0.86 8.68
N LEU A 7 3.75 1.55 9.68
CA LEU A 7 4.01 2.99 9.61
C LEU A 7 4.93 3.37 8.45
N GLN A 8 5.93 2.55 8.13
CA GLN A 8 6.78 2.75 6.95
C GLN A 8 5.98 2.63 5.65
N ALA A 9 5.15 1.59 5.51
CA ALA A 9 4.26 1.42 4.36
C ALA A 9 3.28 2.60 4.23
N VAL A 10 2.68 3.06 5.33
CA VAL A 10 1.78 4.22 5.39
C VAL A 10 2.47 5.49 4.87
N ARG A 11 3.73 5.74 5.25
CA ARG A 11 4.47 6.91 4.74
C ARG A 11 4.69 6.84 3.23
N LEU A 12 4.98 5.67 2.69
CA LEU A 12 5.17 5.46 1.25
C LEU A 12 3.85 5.59 0.49
N LEU A 13 2.75 5.04 1.01
CA LEU A 13 1.41 5.20 0.44
C LEU A 13 1.02 6.69 0.36
N ASN A 14 1.27 7.46 1.41
CA ASN A 14 0.98 8.90 1.41
C ASN A 14 1.77 9.68 0.34
N ARG A 15 2.98 9.24 -0.03
CA ARG A 15 3.72 9.84 -1.15
C ARG A 15 3.00 9.61 -2.48
N ILE A 16 2.48 8.40 -2.72
CA ILE A 16 1.69 8.09 -3.92
C ILE A 16 0.40 8.91 -3.94
N ILE A 17 -0.28 9.03 -2.80
CA ILE A 17 -1.54 9.77 -2.67
C ILE A 17 -1.33 11.27 -2.94
N GLY A 18 -0.22 11.84 -2.48
CA GLY A 18 0.13 13.26 -2.68
C GLY A 18 0.71 13.58 -4.07
N ASP A 19 1.07 12.57 -4.86
CA ASP A 19 1.68 12.78 -6.17
C ASP A 19 0.63 13.05 -7.27
N SER A 20 0.54 14.31 -7.70
CA SER A 20 -0.38 14.75 -8.75
C SER A 20 -0.12 14.10 -10.11
N SER A 21 1.10 13.61 -10.37
CA SER A 21 1.46 12.91 -11.60
C SER A 21 0.93 11.47 -11.68
N VAL A 22 0.47 10.91 -10.55
CA VAL A 22 -0.09 9.55 -10.49
C VAL A 22 -1.56 9.55 -10.93
N PRO A 23 -2.00 8.64 -11.82
CA PRO A 23 -3.42 8.51 -12.19
C PRO A 23 -4.38 8.38 -11.00
N ARG A 24 -5.58 8.96 -11.11
CA ARG A 24 -6.55 9.06 -10.01
C ARG A 24 -6.96 7.70 -9.45
N ASN A 25 -7.12 6.70 -10.30
CA ASN A 25 -7.47 5.33 -9.89
C ASN A 25 -6.35 4.68 -9.04
N ILE A 26 -5.08 4.89 -9.40
CA ILE A 26 -3.94 4.39 -8.62
C ILE A 26 -3.86 5.07 -7.26
N ARG A 27 -4.08 6.39 -7.20
CA ARG A 27 -4.18 7.11 -5.91
C ARG A 27 -5.34 6.60 -5.06
N ARG A 28 -6.49 6.25 -5.67
CA ARG A 28 -7.64 5.68 -4.94
C ARG A 28 -7.29 4.32 -4.32
N ALA A 29 -6.63 3.44 -5.07
CA ALA A 29 -6.17 2.16 -4.54
C ALA A 29 -5.17 2.33 -3.39
N ALA A 30 -4.26 3.31 -3.47
CA ALA A 30 -3.35 3.63 -2.37
C ALA A 30 -4.09 4.13 -1.11
N ILE A 31 -5.16 4.93 -1.27
CA ILE A 31 -6.04 5.34 -0.15
C ILE A 31 -6.76 4.13 0.45
N GLU A 32 -7.22 3.20 -0.37
CA GLU A 32 -7.90 1.99 0.09
C GLU A 32 -6.96 1.06 0.86
N ALA A 33 -5.76 0.82 0.34
CA ALA A 33 -4.72 0.08 1.06
C ALA A 33 -4.36 0.75 2.40
N LEU A 34 -4.31 2.10 2.44
CA LEU A 34 -4.10 2.85 3.67
C LEU A 34 -5.22 2.60 4.70
N LYS A 35 -6.48 2.54 4.27
CA LYS A 35 -7.61 2.21 5.15
C LYS A 35 -7.49 0.80 5.72
N MET A 36 -7.09 -0.18 4.91
CA MET A 36 -6.87 -1.56 5.38
C MET A 36 -5.81 -1.60 6.48
N LEU A 37 -4.74 -0.80 6.38
CA LEU A 37 -3.70 -0.72 7.38
C LEU A 37 -4.12 -0.01 8.68
N GLN A 38 -5.20 0.76 8.66
CA GLN A 38 -5.70 1.55 9.79
C GLN A 38 -6.88 0.91 10.52
N ASP A 39 -7.38 -0.22 10.03
CA ASP A 39 -8.44 -0.97 10.71
C ASP A 39 -7.89 -1.71 11.93
N MET A 40 -7.94 -1.03 13.08
CA MET A 40 -7.43 -1.55 14.35
C MET A 40 -8.30 -2.68 14.94
N SER A 41 -9.44 -3.01 14.32
CA SER A 41 -10.24 -4.18 14.71
C SER A 41 -9.62 -5.50 14.24
N LEU A 42 -8.67 -5.43 13.31
CA LEU A 42 -8.01 -6.57 12.69
C LEU A 42 -6.57 -6.74 13.20
N SER A 43 -6.06 -7.98 13.13
CA SER A 43 -4.65 -8.24 13.45
C SER A 43 -3.71 -7.54 12.46
N PRO A 44 -2.47 -7.21 12.86
CA PRO A 44 -1.49 -6.61 11.95
C PRO A 44 -1.25 -7.43 10.68
N GLY A 45 -1.24 -8.76 10.77
CA GLY A 45 -1.11 -9.65 9.62
C GLY A 45 -2.28 -9.56 8.66
N VAL A 46 -3.52 -9.57 9.18
CA VAL A 46 -4.74 -9.45 8.34
C VAL A 46 -4.80 -8.08 7.65
N ARG A 47 -4.52 -6.99 8.38
CA ARG A 47 -4.41 -5.64 7.83
C ARG A 47 -3.43 -5.57 6.66
N ALA A 48 -2.24 -6.14 6.85
CA ALA A 48 -1.19 -6.16 5.84
C ALA A 48 -1.59 -6.99 4.62
N ALA A 49 -2.17 -8.18 4.80
CA ALA A 49 -2.65 -9.04 3.71
C ALA A 49 -3.73 -8.34 2.86
N ASN A 50 -4.71 -7.70 3.51
CA ASN A 50 -5.76 -6.95 2.81
C ASN A 50 -5.17 -5.79 2.00
N ALA A 51 -4.23 -5.03 2.58
CA ALA A 51 -3.56 -3.95 1.87
C ALA A 51 -2.72 -4.44 0.68
N VAL A 52 -2.03 -5.58 0.81
CA VAL A 52 -1.28 -6.19 -0.30
C VAL A 52 -2.22 -6.60 -1.43
N SER A 53 -3.38 -7.19 -1.14
CA SER A 53 -4.35 -7.58 -2.17
C SER A 53 -4.80 -6.38 -3.02
N VAL A 54 -5.12 -5.25 -2.39
CA VAL A 54 -5.50 -4.01 -3.10
C VAL A 54 -4.36 -3.49 -3.97
N LEU A 55 -3.13 -3.54 -3.46
CA LEU A 55 -1.95 -3.07 -4.18
C LEU A 55 -1.54 -3.97 -5.33
N ASP A 56 -1.73 -5.28 -5.20
CA ASP A 56 -1.43 -6.26 -6.24
C ASP A 56 -2.37 -6.08 -7.44
N GLU A 57 -3.67 -5.90 -7.19
CA GLU A 57 -4.65 -5.63 -8.24
C GLU A 57 -4.28 -4.38 -9.05
N VAL A 58 -4.03 -3.26 -8.36
CA VAL A 58 -3.69 -2.01 -9.06
C VAL A 58 -2.31 -2.06 -9.71
N SER A 59 -1.39 -2.91 -9.24
CA SER A 59 -0.06 -3.06 -9.85
C SER A 59 -0.13 -3.55 -11.30
N GLN A 60 -1.24 -4.18 -11.71
CA GLN A 60 -1.49 -4.63 -13.08
C GLN A 60 -1.97 -3.50 -14.00
N ASP A 61 -2.19 -2.28 -13.49
CA ASP A 61 -2.66 -1.15 -14.28
C ASP A 61 -1.62 -0.77 -15.37
N PRO A 62 -2.03 -0.71 -16.66
CA PRO A 62 -1.12 -0.39 -17.76
C PRO A 62 -0.68 1.07 -17.78
N ASN A 63 -1.45 1.97 -17.17
CA ASN A 63 -1.15 3.41 -17.07
C ASN A 63 -0.29 3.75 -15.85
N MET A 64 0.16 2.76 -15.08
CA MET A 64 0.96 2.99 -13.89
C MET A 64 2.36 3.53 -14.23
N PRO A 65 2.74 4.72 -13.70
CA PRO A 65 4.08 5.25 -13.87
C PRO A 65 5.15 4.33 -13.27
N MET A 66 6.32 4.26 -13.90
CA MET A 66 7.41 3.38 -13.45
C MET A 66 7.84 3.66 -12.01
N HIS A 67 7.96 4.93 -11.61
CA HIS A 67 8.34 5.29 -10.24
C HIS A 67 7.28 4.82 -9.23
N THR A 68 5.99 4.94 -9.58
CA THR A 68 4.88 4.44 -8.75
C THR A 68 4.89 2.93 -8.64
N ARG A 69 5.17 2.21 -9.72
CA ARG A 69 5.29 0.75 -9.74
C ARG A 69 6.37 0.26 -8.78
N THR A 70 7.55 0.87 -8.82
CA THR A 70 8.63 0.53 -7.87
C THR A 70 8.25 0.84 -6.42
N MET A 71 7.54 1.95 -6.16
CA MET A 71 7.05 2.26 -4.82
C MET A 71 6.03 1.23 -4.33
N ILE A 72 5.05 0.85 -5.15
CA ILE A 72 4.06 -0.18 -4.81
C ILE A 72 4.73 -1.51 -4.51
N TRP A 73 5.68 -1.95 -5.34
CA TRP A 73 6.44 -3.17 -5.10
C TRP A 73 7.16 -3.15 -3.75
N ASN A 74 7.83 -2.04 -3.42
CA ASN A 74 8.50 -1.87 -2.12
C ASN A 74 7.50 -1.92 -0.94
N ILE A 75 6.33 -1.27 -1.08
CA ILE A 75 5.28 -1.30 -0.06
C ILE A 75 4.80 -2.74 0.17
N MET A 76 4.50 -3.48 -0.90
CA MET A 76 4.08 -4.87 -0.80
C MET A 76 5.16 -5.74 -0.14
N ALA A 77 6.43 -5.57 -0.53
CA ALA A 77 7.54 -6.31 0.09
C ALA A 77 7.65 -6.04 1.60
N ILE A 78 7.48 -4.79 2.05
CA ILE A 78 7.46 -4.44 3.48
C ILE A 78 6.30 -5.14 4.19
N LEU A 79 5.08 -5.03 3.63
CA LEU A 79 3.85 -5.57 4.22
C LEU A 79 3.85 -7.11 4.27
N SER A 80 4.42 -7.79 3.27
CA SER A 80 4.55 -9.26 3.27
C SER A 80 5.43 -9.81 4.41
N THR A 81 6.20 -8.96 5.09
CA THR A 81 7.00 -9.35 6.27
C THR A 81 6.29 -9.09 7.60
N VAL A 82 5.07 -8.55 7.57
CA VAL A 82 4.19 -8.41 8.74
C VAL A 82 3.46 -9.73 8.93
N LYS A 83 3.59 -10.31 10.13
CA LYS A 83 2.96 -11.58 10.53
C LYS A 83 2.37 -11.42 11.92
N ASP A 84 1.37 -12.22 12.25
CA ASP A 84 0.80 -12.27 13.61
C ASP A 84 1.78 -12.88 14.63
#